data_AF-A0A8H6ACT3-F1
#
_entry.id   AF-A0A8H6ACT3-F1
#
_cell.length_a   1.000
_cell.length_b   1.000
_cell.length_c   1.000
_cell.angle_alpha   90.00
_cell.angle_beta   90.00
_cell.angle_gamma   90.00
#
_symmetry.space_group_name_H-M   'P 1'
#
loop_
_entity.id
_entity.type
_entity.pdbx_description
1 polymer ?
#
loop_
_entity_poly.entity_id
_entity_poly.type
_entity_poly.pdbx_seq_one_letter_code
_entity_poly.pdbx_strand_id
1 'polypeptide(L)'
;MSKLSPKHQFRLERKYRRRAALKFARPKWVRATKLVQWGVIGFVLVYAVLFMEWDDRGSPFDEFRRAFFAGVKGAFSAPPPPGPAKRSDDN
;
A
#
# COMPACT_ATOMS: atom_id res chain seq x y z
N MET A 1 -9.11 -26.48 49.06
CA MET A 1 -7.99 -25.80 48.39
C MET A 1 -8.20 -24.29 48.43
N SER A 2 -7.57 -23.58 49.36
CA SER A 2 -7.43 -22.11 49.31
C SER A 2 -6.06 -21.77 49.89
N LYS A 3 -5.00 -22.00 49.09
CA LYS A 3 -3.61 -21.96 49.56
C LYS A 3 -3.00 -20.54 49.65
N LEU A 4 -3.76 -19.48 49.35
CA LEU A 4 -3.23 -18.11 49.31
C LEU A 4 -4.20 -17.09 49.93
N SER A 5 -3.65 -16.17 50.72
CA SER A 5 -4.35 -15.00 51.26
C SER A 5 -4.96 -14.15 50.13
N PRO A 6 -6.17 -13.57 50.30
CA PRO A 6 -6.86 -12.78 49.27
C PRO A 6 -6.00 -11.66 48.65
N LYS A 7 -5.19 -10.99 49.47
CA LYS A 7 -4.26 -9.93 49.00
C LYS A 7 -3.21 -10.47 48.03
N HIS A 8 -2.74 -11.70 48.28
CA HIS A 8 -1.82 -12.40 47.39
C HIS A 8 -2.50 -12.85 46.11
N GLN A 9 -3.75 -13.29 46.18
CA GLN A 9 -4.56 -13.67 45.01
C GLN A 9 -4.78 -12.50 44.05
N PHE A 10 -5.20 -11.32 44.55
CA PHE A 10 -5.38 -10.13 43.69
C PHE A 10 -4.09 -9.71 43.00
N ARG A 11 -2.94 -9.83 43.68
CA ARG A 11 -1.62 -9.53 43.09
C ARG A 11 -1.28 -10.49 41.95
N LEU A 12 -1.55 -11.78 42.12
CA LEU A 12 -1.34 -12.80 41.10
C LEU A 12 -2.29 -12.60 39.91
N GLU A 13 -3.56 -12.30 40.19
CA GLU A 13 -4.59 -12.09 39.19
C GLU A 13 -4.30 -10.85 38.33
N ARG A 14 -3.83 -9.75 38.96
CA ARG A 14 -3.35 -8.55 38.24
C ARG A 14 -2.12 -8.87 37.38
N LYS A 15 -1.17 -9.67 37.88
CA LYS A 15 0.03 -10.09 37.14
C LYS A 15 -0.33 -11.00 35.96
N TYR A 16 -1.29 -11.91 36.14
CA TYR A 16 -1.80 -12.80 35.09
C TYR A 16 -2.47 -12.00 33.98
N ARG A 17 -3.40 -11.10 34.31
CA ARG A 17 -4.09 -10.24 33.32
C ARG A 17 -3.11 -9.46 32.44
N ARG A 18 -2.06 -8.88 33.05
CA ARG A 18 -1.00 -8.15 32.31
C ARG A 18 -0.21 -9.06 31.37
N ARG A 19 0.18 -10.26 31.83
CA ARG A 19 0.93 -11.23 31.01
C ARG A 19 0.07 -11.81 29.90
N ALA A 20 -1.21 -12.06 30.16
CA ALA A 20 -2.17 -12.48 29.14
C ALA A 20 -2.29 -11.41 28.05
N ALA A 21 -2.51 -10.15 28.42
CA ALA A 21 -2.58 -9.05 27.46
C ALA A 21 -1.31 -8.95 26.58
N LEU A 22 -0.12 -9.17 27.16
CA LEU A 22 1.14 -9.19 26.40
C LEU A 22 1.28 -10.43 25.50
N LYS A 23 0.78 -11.60 25.90
CA LYS A 23 0.78 -12.83 25.08
C LYS A 23 -0.21 -12.72 23.92
N PHE A 24 -1.34 -12.06 24.15
CA PHE A 24 -2.39 -11.85 23.14
C PHE A 24 -2.14 -10.61 22.28
N ALA A 25 -1.27 -9.70 22.71
CA ALA A 25 -0.76 -8.66 21.83
C ALA A 25 -0.01 -9.34 20.66
N ARG A 26 -0.64 -9.32 19.48
CA ARG A 26 -0.05 -9.79 18.22
C ARG A 26 0.39 -8.57 17.38
N PRO A 27 1.40 -7.80 17.82
CA PRO A 27 1.76 -6.54 17.17
C PRO A 27 2.19 -6.74 15.72
N LYS A 28 2.85 -7.86 15.41
CA LYS A 28 3.25 -8.19 14.02
C LYS A 28 2.04 -8.43 13.12
N TRP A 29 1.05 -9.18 13.60
CA TRP A 29 -0.19 -9.44 12.84
C TRP A 29 -1.00 -8.17 12.63
N VAL A 30 -1.18 -7.36 13.69
CA VAL A 30 -1.91 -6.08 13.60
C VAL A 30 -1.21 -5.11 12.64
N ARG A 31 0.13 -5.07 12.64
CA ARG A 31 0.87 -4.26 11.66
C ARG A 31 0.70 -4.78 10.24
N ALA A 32 0.75 -6.09 10.03
CA ALA A 32 0.55 -6.70 8.72
C ALA A 32 -0.86 -6.43 8.19
N THR A 33 -1.91 -6.62 9.00
CA THR A 33 -3.28 -6.35 8.58
C THR A 33 -3.51 -4.89 8.29
N LYS A 34 -2.92 -3.97 9.08
CA LYS A 34 -2.97 -2.53 8.78
C LYS A 34 -2.28 -2.20 7.46
N LEU A 35 -1.11 -2.80 7.17
CA LEU A 35 -0.43 -2.61 5.90
C LEU A 35 -1.28 -3.11 4.73
N VAL A 36 -1.90 -4.28 4.87
CA VAL A 36 -2.83 -4.83 3.88
C VAL A 36 -4.06 -3.92 3.71
N GLN A 37 -4.64 -3.41 4.79
CA GLN A 37 -5.76 -2.47 4.74
C GLN A 37 -5.40 -1.22 3.93
N TRP A 38 -4.27 -0.58 4.22
CA TRP A 38 -3.79 0.57 3.44
C TRP A 38 -3.48 0.21 1.99
N GLY A 39 -2.93 -0.98 1.75
CA GLY A 39 -2.69 -1.49 0.40
C GLY A 39 -3.98 -1.67 -0.40
N VAL A 40 -5.02 -2.23 0.21
CA VAL A 40 -6.35 -2.41 -0.42
C VAL A 40 -7.01 -1.06 -0.67
N ILE A 41 -6.99 -0.14 0.30
CA ILE A 41 -7.53 1.22 0.12
C ILE A 41 -6.82 1.91 -1.05
N GLY A 42 -5.48 1.89 -1.05
CA GLY A 42 -4.69 2.48 -2.12
C GLY A 42 -4.97 1.84 -3.48
N PHE A 43 -5.07 0.51 -3.54
CA PHE A 43 -5.40 -0.23 -4.75
C PHE A 43 -6.77 0.18 -5.31
N VAL A 44 -7.80 0.26 -4.48
CA VAL A 44 -9.15 0.68 -4.89
C VAL A 44 -9.14 2.12 -5.40
N LEU A 45 -8.43 3.03 -4.73
CA LEU A 45 -8.32 4.43 -5.18
C LEU A 45 -7.61 4.53 -6.53
N VAL A 46 -6.49 3.82 -6.72
CA VAL A 46 -5.77 3.78 -8.00
C VAL A 46 -6.67 3.22 -9.10
N TYR A 47 -7.40 2.13 -8.82
CA TYR A 47 -8.35 1.57 -9.78
C TYR A 47 -9.47 2.55 -10.13
N ALA A 48 -10.09 3.18 -9.13
CA ALA A 48 -11.16 4.15 -9.33
C ALA A 48 -10.70 5.34 -10.17
N VAL A 49 -9.48 5.82 -9.93
CA VAL A 49 -8.92 6.98 -10.64
C VAL A 49 -8.40 6.61 -12.00
N LEU A 50 -7.81 5.43 -12.24
CA LEU A 50 -7.13 5.12 -13.50
C LEU A 50 -7.91 4.22 -14.47
N PHE A 51 -8.78 3.34 -13.96
CA PHE A 51 -9.39 2.28 -14.76
C PHE A 51 -10.92 2.26 -14.69
N MET A 52 -11.53 2.84 -13.66
CA MET A 52 -12.98 2.85 -13.52
C MET A 52 -13.60 3.94 -14.40
N GLU A 53 -14.40 3.54 -15.37
CA GLU A 53 -15.21 4.45 -16.18
C GLU A 53 -16.50 4.76 -15.41
N TRP A 54 -16.68 6.01 -15.01
CA TRP A 54 -17.75 6.42 -14.10
C TRP A 54 -19.07 6.74 -14.81
N ASP A 55 -19.05 7.13 -16.09
CA ASP A 55 -20.26 7.45 -16.86
C ASP A 55 -19.97 7.48 -18.38
N ASP A 56 -21.00 7.25 -19.20
CA ASP A 56 -20.92 7.25 -20.68
C ASP A 56 -20.63 8.65 -21.27
N ARG A 57 -20.72 9.70 -20.43
CA ARG A 57 -20.44 11.11 -20.79
C ARG A 57 -18.98 11.53 -20.57
N GLY A 58 -18.12 10.62 -20.14
CA GLY A 58 -16.70 10.88 -19.88
C GLY A 58 -16.38 11.03 -18.39
N SER A 59 -15.19 10.58 -17.99
CA SER A 59 -14.80 10.59 -16.58
C SER A 59 -14.09 11.89 -16.21
N PRO A 60 -14.33 12.45 -15.01
CA PRO A 60 -13.66 13.67 -14.53
C PRO A 60 -12.14 13.49 -14.32
N PHE A 61 -11.62 12.28 -14.44
CA PHE A 61 -10.20 11.96 -14.28
C PHE A 61 -9.51 11.60 -15.60
N ASP A 62 -10.18 11.75 -16.76
CA ASP A 62 -9.63 11.31 -18.04
C ASP A 62 -8.38 12.10 -18.46
N GLU A 63 -8.33 13.40 -18.16
CA GLU A 63 -7.14 14.21 -18.41
C GLU A 63 -5.96 13.76 -17.53
N PHE A 64 -6.24 13.48 -16.25
CA PHE A 64 -5.24 12.97 -15.31
C PHE A 64 -4.71 11.58 -15.73
N ARG A 65 -5.59 10.68 -16.17
CA ARG A 65 -5.22 9.36 -16.72
C ARG A 65 -4.28 9.49 -17.89
N ARG A 66 -4.62 10.35 -18.86
CA ARG A 66 -3.81 10.56 -20.07
C ARG A 66 -2.41 11.07 -19.71
N ALA A 67 -2.32 12.05 -18.80
CA ALA A 67 -1.04 12.57 -18.34
C ALA A 67 -0.21 11.50 -17.60
N PHE A 68 -0.84 10.72 -16.72
CA PHE A 68 -0.19 9.64 -15.99
C PHE A 68 0.36 8.55 -16.93
N PHE A 69 -0.46 8.03 -17.83
CA PHE A 69 -0.03 7.00 -18.79
C PHE A 69 0.99 7.53 -19.80
N ALA A 70 0.92 8.81 -20.19
CA ALA A 70 1.95 9.43 -21.02
C ALA A 70 3.30 9.51 -20.29
N GLY A 71 3.30 9.90 -19.02
CA GLY A 71 4.51 9.96 -18.19
C GLY A 71 5.12 8.58 -17.96
N VAL A 72 4.29 7.58 -17.61
CA VAL A 72 4.72 6.19 -17.45
C VAL A 72 5.28 5.65 -18.77
N LYS A 73 4.56 5.84 -19.89
CA LYS A 73 5.03 5.39 -21.20
C LYS A 73 6.35 6.05 -21.59
N GLY A 74 6.53 7.35 -21.32
CA GLY A 74 7.77 8.07 -21.57
C GLY A 74 8.96 7.57 -20.73
N ALA A 75 8.72 7.21 -19.47
CA ALA A 75 9.75 6.67 -18.58
C ALA A 75 10.17 5.23 -18.92
N PHE A 76 9.26 4.43 -19.49
CA PHE A 76 9.50 3.02 -19.86
C PHE A 76 9.68 2.79 -21.37
N SER A 77 9.56 3.82 -22.21
CA SER A 77 9.84 3.71 -23.65
C SER A 77 11.34 3.65 -23.94
N ALA A 78 11.73 2.83 -24.93
CA ALA A 78 13.11 2.76 -25.40
C ALA A 78 13.59 4.14 -25.86
N PRO A 79 14.89 4.47 -25.64
CA PRO A 79 15.45 5.72 -26.15
C PRO A 79 15.27 5.80 -27.67
N PRO A 80 15.04 7.00 -28.23
CA PRO A 80 14.88 7.15 -29.67
C PRO A 80 16.09 6.57 -30.40
N PRO A 81 15.88 5.80 -31.49
CA PRO A 81 16.99 5.22 -32.23
C PRO A 81 17.94 6.34 -32.69
N PRO A 82 19.27 6.11 -32.64
CA PRO A 82 20.23 7.10 -33.10
C PRO A 82 19.88 7.49 -34.54
N GLY A 83 19.63 8.77 -34.76
CA GLY A 83 19.26 9.30 -36.08
C GLY A 83 20.33 8.95 -37.11
N PRO A 84 19.96 8.81 -38.40
CA PRO A 84 20.90 8.44 -39.44
C PRO A 84 22.06 9.43 -39.43
N ALA A 85 23.28 8.92 -39.22
CA ALA A 85 24.49 9.72 -39.28
C ALA A 85 24.52 10.40 -40.64
N LYS A 86 24.43 11.74 -40.65
CA LYS A 86 24.56 12.53 -41.86
C LYS A 86 25.97 12.27 -42.39
N ARG A 87 26.07 11.39 -43.37
CA ARG A 87 27.29 11.11 -44.12
C ARG A 87 27.68 12.44 -44.75
N SER A 88 28.75 13.05 -44.27
CA SER A 88 29.40 14.15 -44.97
C SER A 88 29.87 13.59 -46.30
N ASP A 89 29.28 14.07 -47.38
CA ASP A 89 29.73 13.79 -48.74
C ASP A 89 31.17 14.30 -48.89
N ASP A 90 32.09 13.38 -49.14
CA ASP A 90 33.44 13.69 -49.62
C ASP A 90 33.47 13.51 -51.14
N ASN A 91 33.91 14.58 -51.79
CA ASN A 91 34.37 14.76 -53.19
C ASN A 91 33.37 15.22 -54.25
#